data_AF-A0A258S639-F1
#
_entry.id   AF-A0A258S639-F1
#
_cell.length_a   1.000
_cell.length_b   1.000
_cell.length_c   1.000
_cell.angle_alpha   90.00
_cell.angle_beta   90.00
_cell.angle_gamma   90.00
#
_symmetry.space_group_name_H-M   'P 1'
#
loop_
_entity.id
_entity.type
_entity.pdbx_description
1 polymer ?
#
loop_
_entity_poly.entity_id
_entity_poly.type
_entity_poly.pdbx_seq_one_letter_code
_entity_poly.pdbx_strand_id
1 'polypeptide(L)'
;MDVVLRKYGNSTVAVLPPLVLKDLGLAAGQAMSLHTTGDGKIVLARKRKYTLDDLLAQCNPEAAPPADMVLWNTAKPVGQEVW
;
A
#
# COMPACT_ATOMS: atom_id res chain seq x y z
N MET A 1 -9.66 -2.48 24.02
CA MET A 1 -10.28 -1.14 24.00
C MET A 1 -11.35 -1.17 22.93
N ASP A 2 -12.60 -0.94 23.31
CA ASP A 2 -13.72 -1.05 22.38
C ASP A 2 -14.10 0.32 21.84
N VAL A 3 -14.27 0.42 20.52
CA VAL A 3 -14.66 1.66 19.84
C VAL A 3 -15.99 1.42 19.15
N VAL A 4 -16.96 2.30 19.40
CA VAL A 4 -18.27 2.26 18.75
C VAL A 4 -18.22 3.11 17.48
N LEU A 5 -18.58 2.49 16.36
CA LEU A 5 -18.77 3.19 15.09
C LEU A 5 -20.04 4.05 15.15
N ARG A 6 -19.92 5.31 14.74
CA ARG A 6 -21.05 6.27 14.74
C ARG A 6 -21.37 6.72 13.33
N LYS A 7 -22.65 6.98 13.07
CA LYS A 7 -23.09 7.56 11.80
C LYS A 7 -22.73 9.04 11.76
N TYR A 8 -22.13 9.48 10.66
CA TYR A 8 -21.78 10.86 10.37
C TYR A 8 -22.25 11.18 8.96
N GLY A 9 -23.47 11.74 8.84
CA GLY A 9 -24.16 11.92 7.57
C GLY A 9 -24.40 10.57 6.87
N ASN A 10 -23.88 10.44 5.64
CA ASN A 10 -23.93 9.19 4.85
C ASN A 10 -22.73 8.27 5.11
N SER A 11 -21.82 8.64 6.01
CA SER A 11 -20.61 7.87 6.34
C SER A 11 -20.66 7.32 7.75
N THR A 12 -19.76 6.38 8.06
CA THR A 12 -19.55 5.83 9.40
C THR A 12 -18.15 6.17 9.85
N VAL A 13 -18.01 6.66 11.09
CA VAL A 13 -16.73 7.10 11.66
C VAL A 13 -16.40 6.32 12.93
N ALA A 14 -15.11 6.02 13.10
CA ALA A 14 -14.56 5.52 14.35
C ALA A 14 -13.92 6.68 15.12
N VAL A 15 -14.29 6.86 16.38
CA VAL A 15 -13.67 7.89 17.23
C VAL A 15 -12.40 7.31 17.83
N LEU A 16 -11.25 7.86 17.42
CA LEU A 16 -9.95 7.50 17.97
C LEU A 16 -9.66 8.36 19.22
N PRO A 17 -9.40 7.74 20.38
CA PRO A 17 -9.03 8.46 21.60
C PRO A 17 -7.73 9.28 21.40
N PRO A 18 -7.60 10.45 22.05
CA PRO A 18 -6.39 11.28 21.93
C PRO A 18 -5.09 10.57 22.33
N LEU A 19 -5.17 9.62 23.29
CA LEU A 19 -4.02 8.83 23.73
C LEU A 19 -3.48 7.97 22.60
N VAL A 20 -4.36 7.26 21.87
CA VAL A 20 -3.98 6.42 20.73
C VAL A 20 -3.36 7.26 19.61
N LEU A 21 -3.89 8.46 19.36
CA LEU A 21 -3.31 9.38 18.38
C LEU A 21 -1.91 9.82 18.79
N LYS A 22 -1.68 10.14 20.07
CA LYS A 22 -0.36 10.51 20.59
C LYS A 22 0.63 9.36 20.49
N ASP A 23 0.24 8.16 20.91
CA ASP A 23 1.09 6.97 20.90
C ASP A 23 1.49 6.58 19.47
N LEU A 24 0.58 6.75 18.50
CA LEU A 24 0.85 6.50 17.08
C LEU A 24 1.47 7.72 16.35
N GLY A 25 1.66 8.85 17.04
CA GLY A 25 2.15 10.11 16.47
C GLY A 25 1.30 10.61 15.30
N LEU A 26 -0.02 10.42 15.36
CA LEU A 26 -0.98 10.83 14.34
C LEU A 26 -1.69 12.13 14.75
N ALA A 27 -2.08 12.92 13.76
CA ALA A 27 -2.86 14.14 13.96
C ALA A 27 -4.22 14.07 13.26
N ALA A 28 -5.22 14.77 13.81
CA ALA A 28 -6.50 14.97 13.13
C ALA A 28 -6.29 15.71 11.80
N GLY A 29 -6.96 15.26 10.74
CA GLY A 29 -6.80 15.81 9.39
C GLY A 29 -5.63 15.23 8.58
N GLN A 30 -4.82 14.33 9.17
CA GLN A 30 -3.75 13.65 8.44
C GLN A 30 -4.32 12.66 7.39
N ALA A 31 -3.76 12.67 6.19
CA ALA A 31 -4.13 11.74 5.14
C ALA A 31 -3.65 10.31 5.47
N MET A 32 -4.58 9.37 5.45
CA MET A 32 -4.36 7.95 5.75
C MET A 32 -4.91 7.09 4.61
N SER A 33 -4.35 5.90 4.41
CA SER A 33 -4.94 4.87 3.56
C SER A 33 -5.77 3.91 4.41
N LEU A 34 -6.89 3.46 3.84
CA LEU A 34 -7.82 2.52 4.45
C LEU A 34 -7.92 1.29 3.54
N HIS A 35 -7.61 0.12 4.08
CA HIS A 35 -7.71 -1.16 3.36
C HIS A 35 -8.48 -2.18 4.20
N THR A 36 -9.23 -3.04 3.54
CA THR A 36 -9.84 -4.22 4.16
C THR A 36 -9.06 -5.47 3.76
N THR A 37 -8.72 -6.30 4.73
CA THR A 37 -8.08 -7.59 4.48
C THR A 37 -9.14 -8.68 4.28
N GLY A 38 -8.75 -9.80 3.64
CA GLY A 38 -9.68 -10.90 3.34
C GLY A 38 -10.29 -11.58 4.57
N ASP A 39 -9.67 -11.42 5.74
CA ASP A 39 -10.16 -11.88 7.04
C ASP A 39 -11.08 -10.84 7.74
N GLY A 40 -11.51 -9.80 7.04
CA GLY A 40 -12.50 -8.83 7.52
C GLY A 40 -11.93 -7.77 8.46
N LYS A 41 -10.60 -7.61 8.55
CA LYS A 41 -9.99 -6.55 9.36
C LYS A 41 -9.87 -5.25 8.56
N ILE A 42 -9.89 -4.14 9.29
CA ILE A 42 -9.65 -2.81 8.75
C ILE A 42 -8.21 -2.42 9.10
N VAL A 43 -7.43 -2.05 8.09
CA VAL A 43 -6.06 -1.57 8.23
C VAL A 43 -6.01 -0.09 7.87
N LEU A 44 -5.69 0.74 8.85
CA LEU A 44 -5.35 2.16 8.66
C LEU A 44 -3.83 2.32 8.63
N ALA A 45 -3.29 2.95 7.60
CA ALA A 45 -1.87 3.25 7.49
C ALA A 45 -1.63 4.69 7.05
N ARG A 46 -0.47 5.25 7.39
CA ARG A 46 -0.06 6.55 6.85
C ARG A 46 0.07 6.43 5.34
N LYS A 47 -0.48 7.39 4.60
CA LYS A 47 -0.32 7.43 3.15
C LYS A 47 1.17 7.61 2.83
N ARG A 48 1.84 6.53 2.41
CA ARG A 48 3.23 6.59 1.98
C ARG A 48 3.30 7.31 0.64
N LYS A 49 4.15 8.33 0.56
CA LYS A 49 4.64 8.84 -0.71
C LYS A 49 5.94 8.10 -0.98
N TYR A 50 6.03 7.41 -2.11
CA TYR A 50 7.27 6.79 -2.54
C TYR A 50 8.06 7.79 -3.35
N THR A 51 9.35 7.91 -3.08
CA THR A 51 10.30 8.55 -3.99
C THR A 51 10.99 7.49 -4.84
N LEU A 52 11.49 7.87 -6.01
CA LEU A 52 12.27 6.95 -6.85
C LEU A 52 13.47 6.40 -6.08
N ASP A 53 14.17 7.26 -5.34
CA ASP A 53 15.34 6.90 -4.55
C ASP A 53 15.00 5.86 -3.47
N ASP A 54 13.88 6.03 -2.74
CA ASP A 54 13.45 5.07 -1.72
C ASP A 54 13.12 3.70 -2.31
N LEU A 55 12.58 3.66 -3.53
CA LEU A 55 12.25 2.42 -4.21
C LEU A 55 13.52 1.73 -4.72
N LEU A 56 14.44 2.49 -5.31
CA LEU A 56 15.72 1.96 -5.80
C LEU A 56 16.58 1.43 -4.66
N ALA A 57 16.57 2.07 -3.48
CA ALA A 57 17.28 1.59 -2.30
C ALA A 57 16.80 0.22 -1.79
N GLN A 58 15.59 -0.22 -2.17
CA GLN A 58 15.06 -1.54 -1.83
C GLN A 58 15.46 -2.62 -2.84
N CYS A 59 16.01 -2.24 -4.01
CA CYS A 59 16.45 -3.17 -5.02
C CYS A 59 17.86 -3.69 -4.70
N ASN A 60 18.07 -5.00 -4.82
CA ASN A 60 19.42 -5.58 -4.81
C ASN A 60 19.99 -5.51 -6.25
N PRO A 61 21.03 -4.71 -6.52
CA PRO A 61 21.62 -4.61 -7.85
C PRO A 61 22.32 -5.90 -8.30
N GLU A 62 22.69 -6.78 -7.37
CA GLU A 62 23.31 -8.09 -7.65
C GLU A 62 22.28 -9.22 -7.75
N ALA A 63 20.98 -8.91 -7.69
CA ALA A 63 19.94 -9.92 -7.84
C ALA A 63 20.04 -10.58 -9.22
N ALA A 64 20.05 -11.91 -9.23
CA ALA A 64 20.02 -12.67 -10.47
C ALA A 64 18.72 -12.37 -11.25
N PRO A 65 18.76 -12.34 -12.59
CA PRO A 65 17.58 -12.24 -13.41
C PRO A 65 16.53 -13.33 -13.07
N PRO A 66 15.23 -13.02 -13.15
CA PRO A 66 14.17 -14.01 -12.97
C PRO A 66 14.34 -15.20 -13.91
N ALA A 67 14.03 -16.41 -13.44
CA ALA A 67 14.20 -17.65 -14.23
C ALA A 67 13.36 -17.66 -15.52
N ASP A 68 12.21 -16.99 -15.51
CA ASP A 68 11.31 -16.83 -16.65
C ASP A 68 11.77 -15.75 -17.63
N MET A 69 12.73 -14.90 -17.26
CA MET A 69 13.26 -13.83 -18.14
C MET A 69 13.84 -14.40 -19.45
N VAL A 70 14.36 -15.64 -19.41
CA VAL A 70 14.82 -16.36 -20.60
C VAL A 70 13.67 -16.62 -21.58
N LEU A 71 12.47 -16.93 -21.08
CA LEU A 71 11.28 -17.13 -21.92
C LEU A 71 10.88 -15.85 -22.64
N TRP A 72 10.92 -14.70 -21.95
CA TRP A 72 10.65 -13.40 -22.54
C TRP A 72 11.70 -13.00 -23.57
N ASN A 73 13.00 -13.22 -23.28
CA ASN A 73 14.09 -12.88 -24.19
C ASN A 73 14.11 -13.75 -25.47
N THR A 74 13.55 -14.95 -25.42
CA THR A 74 13.51 -15.89 -26.56
C THR A 74 12.12 -16.02 -27.18
N ALA A 75 11.14 -15.27 -26.67
CA ALA A 75 9.80 -15.25 -27.19
C ALA A 75 9.84 -14.80 -28.66
N LYS A 76 9.25 -15.61 -29.53
CA LYS A 76 9.09 -15.24 -30.94
C LYS A 76 7.96 -14.24 -31.08
N PRO A 77 8.08 -13.28 -32.00
CA PRO A 77 6.98 -12.41 -32.37
C PRO A 77 5.71 -13.22 -32.67
N VAL A 78 4.59 -12.85 -32.06
CA VAL A 78 3.27 -13.48 -32.30
C VAL A 78 2.37 -12.60 -33.17
N GLY A 79 2.83 -11.40 -33.53
CA GLY A 79 2.13 -10.44 -34.39
C GLY A 79 3.08 -9.50 -35.15
N GLN A 80 2.71 -8.23 -35.29
CA GLN A 80 3.51 -7.20 -35.99
C GLN A 80 4.60 -6.57 -35.11
N GLU A 81 5.25 -7.36 -34.27
CA GLU A 81 6.25 -6.87 -33.31
C GLU A 81 7.62 -6.61 -33.96
N VAL A 82 7.74 -6.92 -35.25
CA VAL A 82 8.92 -6.64 -36.09
C VAL A 82 8.47 -5.74 -37.23
N TRP A 83 9.05 -4.54 -37.31
CA TRP A 83 8.82 -3.55 -38.37
C TRP A 83 9.89 -3.66 -39.47
#